data_AF-A0A077NUZ7-F1
#
_entry.id   AF-A0A077NUZ7-F1
#
_cell.length_a   1.000
_cell.length_b   1.000
_cell.length_c   1.000
_cell.angle_alpha   90.00
_cell.angle_beta   90.00
_cell.angle_gamma   90.00
#
_symmetry.space_group_name_H-M   'P 1'
#
loop_
_entity.id
_entity.type
_entity.pdbx_description
1 polymer ?
#
loop_
_entity_poly.entity_id
_entity_poly.type
_entity_poly.pdbx_seq_one_letter_code
_entity_poly.pdbx_strand_id
1 'polypeptide(L)'
;MLDGLLYHESDLEIREHYTDTADFTDHVFALMHLLGFAFCPRIRDIHDKKLFIKGKADQYPALQSLISTTNLNLKEIEIHWREVLRLATSIKQ
;
A
#
# COMPACT_ATOMS: atom_id res chain seq x y z
N MET A 1 4.69 5.92 -13.76
CA MET A 1 3.48 6.22 -12.97
C MET A 1 3.78 7.09 -11.76
N LEU A 2 4.63 6.64 -10.84
CA LEU A 2 5.08 7.48 -9.70
C LEU A 2 5.79 8.78 -10.15
N ASP A 3 6.52 8.69 -11.26
CA ASP A 3 7.25 9.81 -11.86
C ASP A 3 6.33 10.96 -12.33
N GLY A 4 5.11 10.63 -12.81
CA GLY A 4 4.12 11.64 -13.23
C GLY A 4 3.36 12.29 -12.06
N LEU A 5 3.48 11.75 -10.85
CA LEU A 5 2.96 12.34 -9.60
C LEU A 5 3.97 13.27 -8.94
N LEU A 6 5.26 12.95 -9.07
CA LEU A 6 6.37 13.71 -8.45
C LEU A 6 6.80 14.89 -9.32
N TYR A 7 6.67 14.79 -10.65
CA TYR A 7 7.12 15.80 -11.61
C TYR A 7 5.98 16.29 -12.51
N HIS A 8 4.85 16.70 -11.93
CA HIS A 8 3.85 17.47 -12.69
C HIS A 8 4.11 18.96 -12.53
N GLU A 9 4.22 19.69 -13.65
CA GLU A 9 4.42 21.15 -13.68
C GLU A 9 3.10 21.91 -13.40
N SER A 10 2.33 21.51 -12.38
CA SER A 10 1.17 22.30 -11.95
C SER A 10 1.08 22.43 -10.43
N ASP A 11 0.41 23.48 -9.95
CA ASP A 11 0.23 23.77 -8.51
C ASP A 11 -0.83 22.87 -7.83
N LEU A 12 -1.24 21.76 -8.47
CA LEU A 12 -2.25 20.84 -7.93
C LEU A 12 -1.65 19.86 -6.90
N GLU A 13 -2.07 20.00 -5.64
CA GLU A 13 -1.86 18.98 -4.60
C GLU A 13 -2.68 17.72 -4.94
N ILE A 14 -2.05 16.71 -5.54
CA ILE A 14 -2.71 15.44 -5.81
C ILE A 14 -2.89 14.69 -4.48
N ARG A 15 -4.08 14.79 -3.90
CA ARG A 15 -4.44 14.14 -2.62
C ARG A 15 -4.96 12.72 -2.81
N GLU A 16 -5.60 12.43 -3.94
CA GLU A 16 -6.21 11.14 -4.25
C GLU A 16 -5.78 10.65 -5.63
N HIS A 17 -5.22 9.44 -5.71
CA HIS A 17 -4.89 8.79 -6.97
C HIS A 17 -5.72 7.53 -7.16
N TYR A 18 -6.54 7.53 -8.22
CA TYR A 18 -7.31 6.37 -8.66
C TYR A 18 -6.52 5.61 -9.72
N THR A 19 -6.17 4.36 -9.45
CA THR A 19 -5.48 3.48 -10.41
C THR A 19 -6.36 2.30 -10.77
N ASP A 20 -6.36 1.92 -12.05
CA ASP A 20 -6.95 0.66 -12.49
C ASP A 20 -6.04 -0.53 -12.11
N THR A 21 -6.62 -1.73 -12.08
CA THR A 21 -6.04 -2.97 -11.51
C THR A 21 -4.66 -3.35 -12.08
N ALA A 22 -4.27 -2.84 -13.26
CA ALA A 22 -2.97 -3.11 -13.88
C ALA A 22 -1.78 -2.45 -13.16
N ASP A 23 -2.00 -1.35 -12.43
CA ASP A 23 -0.95 -0.60 -11.74
C ASP A 23 -0.88 -0.88 -10.23
N PHE A 24 -1.64 -1.88 -9.76
CA PHE A 24 -1.63 -2.29 -8.36
C PHE A 24 -0.51 -3.31 -8.10
N THR A 25 0.49 -2.91 -7.32
CA THR A 25 1.42 -3.83 -6.64
C THR A 25 1.43 -3.51 -5.15
N ASP A 26 1.72 -4.52 -4.32
CA ASP A 26 1.77 -4.33 -2.85
C ASP A 26 2.79 -3.26 -2.45
N HIS A 27 3.91 -3.17 -3.19
CA HIS A 27 4.94 -2.16 -2.98
C HIS A 27 4.45 -0.74 -3.30
N VAL A 28 3.73 -0.54 -4.42
CA VAL A 28 3.16 0.77 -4.76
C VAL A 28 2.09 1.16 -3.75
N PHE A 29 1.23 0.22 -3.35
CA PHE A 29 0.22 0.45 -2.30
C PHE A 29 0.86 0.91 -0.99
N ALA A 30 1.93 0.23 -0.55
CA ALA A 30 2.67 0.59 0.65
C ALA A 30 3.37 1.96 0.52
N LEU A 31 4.02 2.23 -0.62
CA LEU A 31 4.70 3.49 -0.86
C LEU A 31 3.75 4.69 -0.88
N MET A 32 2.59 4.58 -1.52
CA MET A 32 1.60 5.66 -1.53
C MET A 32 1.20 6.08 -0.13
N HIS A 33 0.97 5.10 0.76
CA HIS A 33 0.69 5.37 2.17
C HIS A 33 1.87 6.07 2.87
N LEU A 34 3.10 5.59 2.68
CA LEU A 34 4.31 6.19 3.27
C LEU A 34 4.56 7.63 2.76
N LEU A 35 4.18 7.91 1.53
CA LEU A 35 4.34 9.22 0.90
C LEU A 35 3.22 10.20 1.27
N GLY A 36 2.16 9.73 1.93
CA GLY A 36 1.04 10.55 2.39
C GLY A 36 -0.09 10.73 1.35
N PHE A 37 -0.11 9.90 0.31
CA PHE A 37 -1.16 9.94 -0.71
C PHE A 37 -2.34 9.04 -0.31
N ALA A 38 -3.57 9.52 -0.50
CA ALA A 38 -4.74 8.67 -0.38
C ALA A 38 -4.86 7.83 -1.67
N PHE A 39 -4.52 6.55 -1.55
CA PHE A 39 -4.53 5.62 -2.67
C PHE A 39 -5.83 4.82 -2.67
N CYS A 40 -6.65 5.00 -3.70
CA CYS A 40 -7.93 4.32 -3.86
C CYS A 40 -7.90 3.43 -5.11
N PRO A 41 -7.18 2.29 -5.07
CA PRO A 41 -7.11 1.40 -6.21
C PRO A 41 -8.45 0.70 -6.41
N ARG A 42 -8.91 0.62 -7.66
CA ARG A 42 -10.04 -0.26 -8.01
C ARG A 42 -9.51 -1.67 -8.19
N ILE A 43 -9.58 -2.47 -7.13
CA ILE A 43 -9.12 -3.86 -7.12
C ILE A 43 -10.23 -4.75 -7.68
N ARG A 44 -10.14 -5.09 -8.98
CA ARG A 44 -11.13 -5.96 -9.66
C ARG A 44 -11.13 -7.38 -9.10
N ASP A 45 -9.94 -7.93 -8.85
CA ASP A 45 -9.75 -9.33 -8.43
C ASP A 45 -9.41 -9.42 -6.94
N ILE A 46 -10.21 -8.76 -6.09
CA ILE A 46 -9.95 -8.74 -4.63
C ILE A 46 -9.97 -10.14 -4.02
N HIS A 47 -10.75 -11.06 -4.61
CA HIS A 47 -10.83 -12.46 -4.20
C HIS A 47 -9.51 -13.23 -4.36
N ASP A 48 -8.66 -12.80 -5.29
CA ASP A 48 -7.34 -13.42 -5.53
C ASP A 48 -6.25 -12.82 -4.62
N LYS A 49 -6.58 -11.76 -3.87
CA LYS A 49 -5.65 -11.12 -2.94
C LYS A 49 -5.83 -11.63 -1.53
N LYS A 50 -4.72 -11.66 -0.78
CA LYS A 50 -4.70 -12.03 0.63
C LYS A 50 -4.35 -10.83 1.49
N LEU A 51 -5.24 -10.51 2.44
CA LEU A 51 -5.06 -9.43 3.39
C LEU A 51 -4.30 -9.95 4.61
N PHE A 52 -3.23 -9.25 4.97
CA PHE A 52 -2.47 -9.52 6.18
C PHE A 52 -2.94 -8.57 7.28
N ILE A 53 -3.34 -9.12 8.43
CA ILE A 53 -3.87 -8.33 9.55
C ILE A 53 -3.04 -8.53 10.82
N LYS A 54 -3.00 -7.50 11.66
CA LYS A 54 -2.52 -7.62 13.04
C LYS A 54 -3.70 -8.02 13.93
N GLY A 55 -3.74 -9.27 14.36
CA GLY A 55 -4.79 -9.78 15.24
C GLY A 55 -5.47 -11.03 14.69
N LYS A 56 -6.69 -11.31 15.17
CA LYS A 56 -7.48 -12.49 14.78
C LYS A 56 -8.45 -12.15 13.65
N ALA A 57 -8.62 -13.07 12.71
CA ALA A 57 -9.55 -12.90 11.58
C ALA A 57 -11.01 -12.68 12.03
N ASP A 58 -11.39 -13.20 13.20
CA ASP A 58 -12.73 -13.02 13.79
C ASP A 58 -13.08 -11.57 14.10
N GLN A 59 -12.08 -10.68 14.18
CA GLN A 59 -12.31 -9.23 14.31
C GLN A 59 -12.86 -8.62 13.02
N TYR A 60 -12.76 -9.34 11.89
CA TYR A 60 -13.18 -8.88 10.57
C TYR A 60 -14.04 -9.95 9.85
N PRO A 61 -15.27 -10.22 10.34
CA PRO A 61 -16.10 -11.31 9.81
C PRO A 61 -16.37 -11.20 8.31
N ALA A 62 -16.57 -9.98 7.79
CA ALA A 62 -16.83 -9.74 6.37
C ALA A 62 -15.61 -9.97 5.46
N LEU A 63 -14.39 -9.99 6.02
CA LEU A 63 -13.14 -10.12 5.27
C LEU A 63 -12.48 -11.49 5.47
N GLN A 64 -13.13 -12.40 6.20
CA GLN A 64 -12.53 -13.65 6.66
C GLN A 64 -12.00 -14.53 5.51
N SER A 65 -12.69 -14.56 4.37
CA SER A 65 -12.26 -15.30 3.17
C SER A 65 -11.05 -14.70 2.46
N LEU A 66 -10.82 -13.40 2.65
CA LEU A 66 -9.71 -12.65 2.06
C LEU A 66 -8.48 -12.61 2.98
N ILE A 67 -8.65 -12.87 4.27
CA ILE A 67 -7.54 -12.84 5.23
C ILE A 67 -6.59 -14.01 4.99
N SER A 68 -5.30 -13.70 4.93
CA SER A 68 -4.23 -14.68 4.87
C SER A 68 -4.18 -15.50 6.16
N THR A 69 -3.93 -16.81 6.03
CA THR A 69 -3.64 -17.68 7.18
C THR A 69 -2.21 -17.52 7.68
N THR A 70 -1.35 -16.85 6.91
CA THR A 70 0.04 -16.58 7.26
C THR A 70 0.12 -15.50 8.33
N ASN A 71 0.83 -15.79 9.42
CA ASN A 71 1.07 -14.81 10.47
C ASN A 71 2.05 -13.72 10.01
N LEU A 72 1.74 -12.48 10.38
CA LEU A 72 2.62 -11.32 10.19
C LEU A 72 3.84 -11.42 11.11
N ASN A 73 5.04 -11.38 10.53
CA ASN A 73 6.28 -11.27 11.30
C ASN A 73 6.60 -9.80 11.58
N LEU A 74 6.00 -9.26 12.64
CA LEU A 74 6.19 -7.85 13.03
C LEU A 74 7.65 -7.53 13.40
N LYS A 75 8.39 -8.49 13.98
CA LYS A 75 9.80 -8.28 14.33
C LYS A 75 10.66 -8.02 13.10
N GLU A 76 10.43 -8.78 12.03
CA GLU A 76 11.12 -8.59 10.75
C GLU A 76 10.83 -7.21 10.15
N ILE A 77 9.56 -6.81 10.18
CA ILE A 77 9.13 -5.49 9.70
C ILE A 77 9.81 -4.38 10.50
N GLU A 78 9.88 -4.51 11.83
CA GLU A 78 10.55 -3.55 12.70
C GLU A 78 12.05 -3.43 12.43
N ILE A 79 12.74 -4.56 12.19
CA ILE A 79 14.17 -4.60 11.85
C ILE A 79 14.45 -3.82 10.56
N HIS A 80 13.60 -3.99 9.55
CA HIS A 80 13.77 -3.37 8.23
C HIS A 80 13.05 -2.02 8.06
N TRP A 81 12.32 -1.56 9.08
CA TRP A 81 11.47 -0.36 8.98
C TRP A 81 12.25 0.90 8.57
N ARG A 82 13.46 1.07 9.10
CA ARG A 82 14.31 2.23 8.74
C ARG A 82 14.68 2.24 7.26
N GLU A 83 14.98 1.08 6.69
CA GLU A 83 15.34 0.97 5.27
C GLU A 83 14.14 1.26 4.38
N VAL A 84 12.95 0.80 4.77
CA VAL A 84 11.69 1.12 4.08
C VAL A 84 11.42 2.63 4.08
N LEU A 85 11.59 3.29 5.23
CA LEU A 85 11.45 4.75 5.32
C LEU A 85 12.52 5.48 4.50
N ARG A 86 13.76 5.00 4.50
CA ARG A 86 14.84 5.57 3.70
C ARG A 86 14.53 5.47 2.20
N LEU A 87 14.01 4.33 1.75
CA LEU A 87 13.59 4.14 0.37
C LEU A 87 12.46 5.12 0.01
N ALA A 88 11.41 5.19 0.83
CA ALA A 88 10.29 6.10 0.58
C ALA A 88 10.73 7.57 0.54
N THR A 89 11.66 7.98 1.41
CA THR A 89 12.18 9.35 1.44
C THR A 89 13.09 9.65 0.25
N SER A 90 13.91 8.71 -0.21
CA SER A 90 14.74 8.90 -1.43
C SER A 90 13.91 9.11 -2.70
N ILE A 91 12.66 8.61 -2.71
CA ILE A 91 11.73 8.77 -3.83
C ILE A 91 11.09 10.17 -3.85
N LYS A 92 11.02 10.87 -2.70
CA LYS A 92 10.50 12.26 -2.62
C LYS A 92 11.52 13.33 -3.03
N GLN A 93 12.78 12.95 -3.26
CA GLN A 93 13.83 13.89 -3.67
C GLN A 93 13.73 14.19 -5.16
#